data_AF-A0A8H3E8I5-F1
#
_entry.id   AF-A0A8H3E8I5-F1
#
_cell.length_a   1.000
_cell.length_b   1.000
_cell.length_c   1.000
_cell.angle_alpha   90.00
_cell.angle_beta   90.00
_cell.angle_gamma   90.00
#
_symmetry.space_group_name_H-M   'P 1'
#
loop_
_entity.id
_entity.type
_entity.pdbx_description
1 polymer ?
#
loop_
_entity_poly.entity_id
_entity_poly.type
_entity_poly.pdbx_seq_one_letter_code
_entity_poly.pdbx_strand_id
1 'polypeptide(L)'
;MMFSINSVALLLAAVLSAQVSPVSAVCAGGQMAVGSTMWQMFTGPNQAYNTYSGFLMSNNCRVIASNGQTQDENQMCRGGYSRGASVACQNNRPVSAVDTVGQKWNCSPTNDHSCDVGGSGGRFTVLACCSRA
;
A
#
# COMPACT_ATOMS: atom_id res chain seq x y z
N MET A 1 68.24 -29.96 5.06
CA MET A 1 67.36 -28.82 4.71
C MET A 1 66.26 -29.36 3.83
N MET A 2 64.97 -29.17 4.16
CA MET A 2 63.83 -29.07 3.23
C MET A 2 62.48 -29.10 4.01
N PHE A 3 61.83 -27.94 3.98
CA PHE A 3 60.38 -27.60 3.96
C PHE A 3 59.36 -28.17 4.96
N SER A 4 58.86 -27.28 5.85
CA SER A 4 57.53 -26.58 5.82
C SER A 4 56.39 -27.31 5.07
N ILE A 5 55.10 -27.29 5.42
CA ILE A 5 54.23 -26.16 5.82
C ILE A 5 52.98 -26.74 6.54
N ASN A 6 52.56 -26.12 7.65
CA ASN A 6 51.28 -26.38 8.34
C ASN A 6 50.10 -26.02 7.44
N SER A 7 49.18 -26.95 7.19
CA SER A 7 47.93 -26.68 6.45
C SER A 7 46.75 -26.62 7.42
N VAL A 8 46.44 -25.41 7.90
CA VAL A 8 45.20 -25.11 8.62
C VAL A 8 44.13 -24.81 7.56
N ALA A 9 43.20 -25.73 7.36
CA ALA A 9 42.06 -25.53 6.49
C ALA A 9 41.03 -24.61 7.18
N LEU A 10 40.99 -23.34 6.76
CA LEU A 10 39.93 -22.39 7.12
C LEU A 10 38.72 -22.64 6.22
N LEU A 11 37.69 -23.28 6.77
CA LEU A 11 36.37 -23.37 6.15
C LEU A 11 35.66 -22.01 6.28
N LEU A 12 35.59 -21.26 5.19
CA LEU A 12 34.70 -20.10 5.10
C LEU A 12 33.25 -20.58 5.00
N ALA A 13 32.49 -20.41 6.09
CA ALA A 13 31.03 -20.49 6.05
C ALA A 13 30.48 -19.21 5.39
N ALA A 14 30.10 -19.29 4.12
CA ALA A 14 29.37 -18.22 3.45
C ALA A 14 27.92 -18.23 3.96
N VAL A 15 27.62 -17.37 4.94
CA VAL A 15 26.25 -17.08 5.36
C VAL A 15 25.59 -16.31 4.22
N LEU A 16 24.73 -16.97 3.43
CA LEU A 16 23.81 -16.29 2.53
C LEU A 16 22.83 -15.49 3.39
N SER A 17 23.15 -14.22 3.62
CA SER A 17 22.20 -13.23 4.09
C SER A 17 21.18 -13.00 2.99
N ALA A 18 20.10 -13.79 3.01
CA ALA A 18 18.88 -13.45 2.28
C ALA A 18 18.46 -12.06 2.77
N GLN A 19 18.66 -11.04 1.93
CA GLN A 19 18.20 -9.69 2.18
C GLN A 19 16.68 -9.72 2.12
N VAL A 20 16.04 -10.01 3.25
CA VAL A 20 14.61 -9.80 3.40
C VAL A 20 14.47 -8.29 3.52
N SER A 21 14.14 -7.62 2.42
CA SER A 21 13.73 -6.21 2.49
C SER A 21 12.57 -6.17 3.49
N PRO A 22 12.68 -5.43 4.60
CA PRO A 22 11.58 -5.31 5.54
C PRO A 22 10.42 -4.70 4.75
N VAL A 23 9.36 -5.47 4.53
CA VAL A 23 8.15 -4.92 3.95
C VAL A 23 7.62 -3.93 4.98
N SER A 24 7.60 -2.65 4.62
CA SER A 24 7.01 -1.61 5.45
C SER A 24 5.60 -2.04 5.84
N ALA A 25 5.37 -2.24 7.13
CA ALA A 25 4.04 -2.51 7.61
C ALA A 25 3.29 -1.18 7.72
N VAL A 26 2.24 -0.98 6.93
CA VAL A 26 1.26 0.07 7.15
C VAL A 26 0.21 -0.43 8.12
N CYS A 27 -0.08 0.37 9.15
CA CYS A 27 -1.00 -0.02 10.22
C CYS A 27 -0.50 -1.19 11.09
N ALA A 28 -1.20 -1.44 12.20
CA ALA A 28 -0.87 -2.54 13.10
C ALA A 28 -1.18 -3.91 12.46
N GLY A 29 -0.57 -4.98 13.01
CA GLY A 29 -0.84 -6.35 12.59
C GLY A 29 -2.33 -6.70 12.67
N GLY A 30 -2.86 -7.32 11.61
CA GLY A 30 -4.28 -7.67 11.50
C GLY A 30 -5.20 -6.52 11.09
N GLN A 31 -4.67 -5.31 10.88
CA GLN A 31 -5.40 -4.21 10.26
C GLN A 31 -5.23 -4.22 8.74
N MET A 32 -6.09 -3.45 8.08
CA MET A 32 -5.93 -3.05 6.69
C MET A 32 -5.86 -1.53 6.59
N ALA A 33 -5.32 -1.02 5.50
CA ALA A 33 -5.27 0.40 5.18
C ALA A 33 -6.34 0.74 4.13
N VAL A 34 -6.88 1.96 4.23
CA VAL A 34 -7.70 2.57 3.19
C VAL A 34 -7.03 3.87 2.76
N GLY A 35 -7.04 4.13 1.47
CA GLY A 35 -6.40 5.31 0.91
C GLY A 35 -6.96 5.70 -0.45
N SER A 36 -6.35 6.73 -1.01
CA SER A 36 -6.68 7.24 -2.33
C SER A 36 -5.46 7.29 -3.22
N THR A 37 -5.72 7.18 -4.51
CA THR A 37 -4.73 7.35 -5.55
C THR A 37 -5.15 8.48 -6.46
N MET A 38 -4.19 9.32 -6.84
CA MET A 38 -4.32 10.39 -7.80
C MET A 38 -3.30 10.19 -8.92
N TRP A 39 -3.71 10.26 -10.18
CA TRP A 39 -2.81 10.26 -11.33
C TRP A 39 -3.02 11.51 -12.18
N GLN A 40 -1.93 12.10 -12.64
CA GLN A 40 -1.98 13.17 -13.61
C GLN A 40 -1.93 12.57 -15.02
N MET A 41 -2.98 12.82 -15.80
CA MET A 41 -3.14 12.35 -17.16
C MET A 41 -2.81 13.50 -18.12
N PHE A 42 -1.92 13.26 -19.09
CA PHE A 42 -1.58 14.24 -20.13
C PHE A 42 -2.45 14.02 -21.38
N THR A 43 -3.12 15.07 -21.85
CA THR A 43 -3.95 15.03 -23.08
C THR A 43 -3.33 15.80 -24.25
N GLY A 44 -2.15 16.39 -24.05
CA GLY A 44 -1.44 17.13 -25.09
C GLY A 44 -0.33 18.02 -24.50
N PRO A 45 0.31 18.86 -25.34
CA PRO A 45 1.52 19.61 -24.98
C PRO A 45 1.38 20.51 -23.75
N ASN A 46 0.17 20.98 -23.45
CA ASN A 46 -0.13 21.92 -22.36
C ASN A 46 -1.44 21.59 -21.63
N GLN A 47 -1.89 20.33 -21.69
CA GLN A 47 -3.13 19.93 -21.04
C GLN A 47 -2.92 18.68 -20.21
N ALA A 48 -3.33 18.77 -18.96
CA ALA A 48 -3.38 17.65 -18.04
C ALA A 48 -4.63 17.75 -17.16
N TYR A 49 -5.11 16.60 -16.70
CA TYR A 49 -6.18 16.52 -15.71
C TYR A 49 -5.86 15.41 -14.71
N ASN A 50 -6.49 15.46 -13.54
CA ASN A 50 -6.28 14.44 -12.52
C ASN A 50 -7.36 13.38 -12.59
N THR A 51 -6.97 12.14 -12.38
CA THR A 51 -7.88 11.05 -12.08
C THR A 51 -7.65 10.55 -10.67
N TYR A 52 -8.71 10.09 -10.05
CA TYR A 52 -8.75 9.66 -8.66
C TYR A 52 -9.36 8.27 -8.56
N SER A 53 -8.89 7.48 -7.60
CA SER A 53 -9.44 6.18 -7.22
C SER A 53 -9.25 6.00 -5.71
N GLY A 54 -10.02 5.10 -5.10
CA GLY A 54 -9.76 4.61 -3.76
C GLY A 54 -9.26 3.18 -3.77
N PHE A 55 -8.57 2.81 -2.70
CA PHE A 55 -8.09 1.44 -2.50
C PHE A 55 -8.26 0.95 -1.06
N LEU A 56 -8.41 -0.36 -0.94
CA LEU A 56 -8.15 -1.13 0.27
C LEU A 56 -6.78 -1.82 0.09
N MET A 57 -5.98 -1.82 1.13
CA MET A 57 -4.60 -2.30 1.12
C MET A 57 -4.35 -3.15 2.36
N SER A 58 -3.66 -4.28 2.22
CA SER A 58 -3.20 -5.07 3.36
C SER A 58 -2.05 -4.35 4.06
N ASN A 59 -1.82 -4.69 5.32
CA ASN A 59 -0.76 -4.07 6.12
C ASN A 59 0.65 -4.15 5.52
N ASN A 60 0.89 -4.94 4.48
CA ASN A 60 2.17 -5.08 3.80
C ASN A 60 2.23 -4.31 2.46
N CYS A 61 1.58 -3.15 2.37
CA CYS A 61 1.48 -2.28 1.19
C CYS A 61 0.81 -2.87 -0.06
N ARG A 62 0.19 -4.04 0.01
CA ARG A 62 -0.43 -4.68 -1.17
C ARG A 62 -1.87 -4.25 -1.31
N VAL A 63 -2.23 -3.71 -2.48
CA VAL A 63 -3.64 -3.39 -2.81
C VAL A 63 -4.47 -4.68 -2.88
N ILE A 64 -5.57 -4.70 -2.13
CA ILE A 64 -6.54 -5.80 -2.07
C ILE A 64 -7.69 -5.55 -3.05
N ALA A 65 -8.17 -4.31 -3.08
CA ALA A 65 -9.26 -3.87 -3.93
C ALA A 65 -9.10 -2.39 -4.25
N SER A 66 -9.59 -1.98 -5.42
CA SER A 66 -9.71 -0.57 -5.79
C SER A 66 -11.02 -0.35 -6.53
N ASN A 67 -11.48 0.90 -6.60
CA ASN A 67 -12.59 1.27 -7.46
C ASN A 67 -12.11 1.92 -8.76
N GLY A 68 -13.04 2.22 -9.66
CA GLY A 68 -12.72 2.83 -10.96
C GLY A 68 -12.08 4.22 -10.82
N GLN A 69 -11.33 4.62 -11.85
CA GLN A 69 -10.72 5.94 -11.95
C GLN A 69 -11.73 6.95 -12.51
N THR A 70 -11.89 8.10 -11.84
CA THR A 70 -12.75 9.21 -12.30
C THR A 70 -12.06 10.55 -12.06
N GLN A 71 -12.68 11.67 -12.48
CA GLN A 71 -12.17 13.01 -12.16
C GLN A 71 -12.76 13.57 -10.85
N ASP A 72 -13.50 12.76 -10.07
CA ASP A 72 -14.04 13.16 -8.75
C ASP A 72 -12.98 12.90 -7.66
N GLU A 73 -12.51 13.94 -6.98
CA GLU A 73 -11.53 13.82 -5.89
C GLU A 73 -12.02 12.93 -4.75
N ASN A 74 -13.34 12.77 -4.62
CA ASN A 74 -13.98 11.94 -3.62
C ASN A 74 -14.24 10.52 -4.10
N GLN A 75 -13.63 10.10 -5.21
CA GLN A 75 -13.82 8.76 -5.78
C GLN A 75 -13.61 7.65 -4.75
N MET A 76 -12.68 7.79 -3.80
CA MET A 76 -12.50 6.81 -2.71
C MET A 76 -13.77 6.56 -1.88
N CYS A 77 -14.60 7.59 -1.70
CA CYS A 77 -15.86 7.52 -0.96
C CYS A 77 -17.05 7.11 -1.84
N ARG A 78 -16.80 6.74 -3.10
CA ARG A 78 -17.77 6.18 -4.02
C ARG A 78 -17.67 4.65 -4.04
N GLY A 79 -18.77 3.99 -4.37
CA GLY A 79 -18.81 2.54 -4.53
C GLY A 79 -18.04 2.04 -5.76
N GLY A 80 -18.25 0.76 -6.11
CA GLY A 80 -17.64 0.16 -7.30
C GLY A 80 -16.23 -0.38 -7.08
N TYR A 81 -15.85 -0.66 -5.83
CA TYR A 81 -14.61 -1.41 -5.59
C TYR A 81 -14.74 -2.84 -6.11
N SER A 82 -13.63 -3.36 -6.61
CA SER A 82 -13.56 -4.73 -7.10
C SER A 82 -14.02 -5.75 -6.05
N ARG A 83 -14.69 -6.82 -6.51
CA ARG A 83 -15.08 -7.98 -5.68
C ARG A 83 -16.02 -7.65 -4.51
N GLY A 84 -16.86 -6.64 -4.68
CA GLY A 84 -17.88 -6.29 -3.69
C GLY A 84 -17.35 -5.55 -2.46
N ALA A 85 -16.08 -5.17 -2.45
CA ALA A 85 -15.52 -4.31 -1.42
C ALA A 85 -16.22 -2.92 -1.43
N SER A 86 -16.09 -2.17 -0.35
CA SER A 86 -16.59 -0.81 -0.26
C SER A 86 -15.91 -0.02 0.85
N VAL A 87 -15.98 1.30 0.75
CA VAL A 87 -15.54 2.24 1.78
C VAL A 87 -16.69 3.19 2.06
N ALA A 88 -17.04 3.36 3.32
CA ALA A 88 -17.96 4.39 3.76
C ALA A 88 -17.17 5.55 4.36
N CYS A 89 -17.55 6.76 3.98
CA CYS A 89 -16.90 7.98 4.45
C CYS A 89 -17.86 8.88 5.22
N GLN A 90 -17.28 9.67 6.12
CA GLN A 90 -17.92 10.82 6.75
C GLN A 90 -17.02 12.03 6.53
N ASN A 91 -17.56 13.13 6.00
CA ASN A 91 -16.79 14.33 5.68
C ASN A 91 -15.52 14.01 4.84
N ASN A 92 -15.68 13.17 3.80
CA ASN A 92 -14.63 12.70 2.89
C ASN A 92 -13.48 11.93 3.57
N ARG A 93 -13.69 11.44 4.80
CA ARG A 93 -12.73 10.59 5.51
C ARG A 93 -13.28 9.18 5.69
N PRO A 94 -12.49 8.11 5.46
CA PRO A 94 -12.94 6.75 5.68
C PRO A 94 -13.30 6.52 7.15
N VAL A 95 -14.50 5.98 7.40
CA VAL A 95 -14.98 5.62 8.75
C VAL A 95 -15.26 4.14 8.90
N SER A 96 -15.58 3.46 7.79
CA SER A 96 -15.70 2.01 7.76
C SER A 96 -15.45 1.47 6.35
N ALA A 97 -15.21 0.16 6.26
CA ALA A 97 -15.02 -0.52 5.00
C ALA A 97 -15.54 -1.95 5.05
N VAL A 98 -15.79 -2.51 3.87
CA VAL A 98 -16.06 -3.94 3.66
C VAL A 98 -15.02 -4.46 2.68
N ASP A 99 -14.33 -5.55 3.03
CA ASP A 99 -13.33 -6.14 2.14
C ASP A 99 -13.96 -7.08 1.09
N THR A 100 -13.10 -7.72 0.30
CA THR A 100 -13.51 -8.59 -0.82
C THR A 100 -14.15 -9.91 -0.38
N VAL A 101 -14.18 -10.22 0.92
CA VAL A 101 -14.85 -11.41 1.47
C VAL A 101 -16.05 -11.04 2.35
N GLY A 102 -16.44 -9.76 2.37
CA GLY A 102 -17.59 -9.28 3.14
C GLY A 102 -17.26 -8.98 4.61
N GLN A 103 -16.00 -9.03 5.02
CA GLN A 103 -15.61 -8.66 6.39
C GLN A 103 -15.75 -7.16 6.58
N LYS A 104 -16.34 -6.76 7.71
CA LYS A 104 -16.54 -5.36 8.08
C LYS A 104 -15.36 -4.85 8.92
N TRP A 105 -15.05 -3.57 8.72
CA TRP A 105 -13.93 -2.89 9.34
C TRP A 105 -14.32 -1.49 9.81
N ASN A 106 -13.84 -1.09 10.99
CA ASN A 106 -13.94 0.26 11.52
C ASN A 106 -12.63 0.99 11.25
N CYS A 107 -12.69 2.15 10.61
CA CYS A 107 -11.53 2.91 10.17
C CYS A 107 -11.27 4.11 11.07
N SER A 108 -10.00 4.42 11.29
CA SER A 108 -9.55 5.62 11.99
C SER A 108 -8.39 6.27 11.23
N PRO A 109 -8.30 7.62 11.22
CA PRO A 109 -7.21 8.32 10.56
C PRO A 109 -5.85 7.81 11.02
N THR A 110 -4.89 7.77 10.10
CA THR A 110 -3.49 7.42 10.39
C THR A 110 -2.55 8.49 9.87
N ASN A 111 -1.39 8.60 10.51
CA ASN A 111 -0.24 9.38 10.04
C ASN A 111 0.89 8.45 9.54
N ASP A 112 0.58 7.16 9.35
CA ASP A 112 1.50 6.18 8.81
C ASP A 112 1.52 6.26 7.29
N HIS A 113 2.61 6.81 6.76
CA HIS A 113 2.84 7.01 5.34
C HIS A 113 3.82 5.98 4.76
N SER A 114 4.04 4.85 5.46
CA SER A 114 5.08 3.88 5.10
C SER A 114 4.84 3.16 3.76
N CYS A 115 3.61 3.22 3.24
CA CYS A 115 3.24 2.72 1.91
C CYS A 115 2.85 3.83 0.93
N ASP A 116 3.00 5.10 1.31
CA ASP A 116 2.77 6.20 0.39
C ASP A 116 3.83 6.16 -0.70
N VAL A 117 3.40 6.17 -1.96
CA VAL A 117 4.30 6.22 -3.12
C VAL A 117 3.93 7.41 -3.99
N GLY A 118 4.94 8.18 -4.42
CA GLY A 118 4.76 9.36 -5.25
C GLY A 118 5.86 9.52 -6.29
N GLY A 119 5.51 10.09 -7.45
CA GLY A 119 6.44 10.35 -8.56
C GLY A 119 5.78 11.14 -9.70
N SER A 120 6.48 11.27 -10.84
CA SER A 120 6.11 12.11 -12.01
C SER A 120 4.86 11.69 -12.79
N GLY A 121 3.84 11.17 -12.13
CA GLY A 121 2.58 10.75 -12.76
C GLY A 121 1.48 10.29 -11.80
N GLY A 122 1.77 10.16 -10.49
CA GLY A 122 0.73 9.83 -9.53
C GLY A 122 1.21 9.77 -8.08
N ARG A 123 0.23 9.77 -7.18
CA ARG A 123 0.38 9.73 -5.72
C ARG A 123 -0.57 8.70 -5.16
N PHE A 124 -0.04 7.78 -4.36
CA PHE A 124 -0.80 6.87 -3.52
C PHE A 124 -0.65 7.34 -2.08
N THR A 125 -1.77 7.56 -1.40
CA THR A 125 -1.80 8.12 -0.05
C THR A 125 -2.66 7.24 0.84
N VAL A 126 -2.08 6.75 1.93
CA VAL A 126 -2.80 6.08 3.01
C VAL A 126 -3.50 7.13 3.87
N LEU A 127 -4.78 6.91 4.18
CA LEU A 127 -5.61 7.87 4.91
C LEU A 127 -6.15 7.34 6.23
N ALA A 128 -6.39 6.03 6.31
CA ALA A 128 -6.92 5.41 7.52
C ALA A 128 -6.40 3.98 7.69
N CYS A 129 -6.25 3.59 8.96
CA CYS A 129 -6.10 2.20 9.36
C CYS A 129 -7.45 1.67 9.85
N CYS A 130 -7.80 0.46 9.42
CA CYS A 130 -9.07 -0.15 9.76
C CYS A 130 -8.86 -1.45 10.52
N SER A 131 -9.53 -1.58 11.67
CA SER A 131 -9.61 -2.77 12.50
C SER A 131 -10.90 -3.53 12.22
N ARG A 132 -10.94 -4.84 12.47
CA ARG A 132 -12.19 -5.60 12.37
C ARG A 132 -13.26 -4.99 13.28
N ALA A 133 -14.46 -4.85 12.74
CA ALA A 133 -15.64 -4.34 13.43
C ALA A 133 -16.31 -5.41 14.30
#